data_AF-A0A512NKJ9-F1
#
_entry.id   AF-A0A512NKJ9-F1
#
_cell.length_a   1.000
_cell.length_b   1.000
_cell.length_c   1.000
_cell.angle_alpha   90.00
_cell.angle_beta   90.00
_cell.angle_gamma   90.00
#
_symmetry.space_group_name_H-M   'P 1'
#
loop_
_entity.id
_entity.type
_entity.pdbx_description
1 polymer ?
#
loop_
_entity_poly.entity_id
_entity_poly.type
_entity_poly.pdbx_seq_one_letter_code
_entity_poly.pdbx_strand_id
1 'polypeptide(L)' 'MSNAPATNHAARSQDSDRNDVLNSIGAKWSKFSKQELSDLKTNDELITQVVAKYGVEKVAAQRDVDALMNGRNLTA' A
#
# COMPACT_ATOMS: atom_id res chain seq x y z
N MET A 1 -4.55 -25.66 -31.14
CA MET A 1 -4.42 -25.65 -29.67
C MET A 1 -4.51 -24.19 -29.24
N SER A 2 -5.64 -23.78 -28.69
CA SER A 2 -5.97 -22.38 -28.43
C SER A 2 -5.35 -21.94 -27.10
N ASN A 3 -4.46 -20.94 -27.14
CA ASN A 3 -3.91 -20.30 -25.96
C ASN A 3 -4.89 -19.23 -25.49
N ALA A 4 -5.66 -19.49 -24.43
CA ALA A 4 -6.54 -18.50 -23.82
C ALA A 4 -5.72 -17.65 -22.81
N PRO A 5 -5.78 -16.30 -22.87
CA PRO A 5 -5.14 -15.46 -21.86
C PRO A 5 -6.03 -15.40 -20.62
N ALA A 6 -5.79 -16.30 -19.67
CA ALA A 6 -6.40 -16.24 -18.34
C ALA A 6 -5.60 -15.30 -17.42
N THR A 7 -5.64 -13.98 -17.64
CA THR A 7 -4.98 -13.03 -16.71
C THR A 7 -5.70 -11.71 -16.44
N ASN A 8 -6.78 -11.36 -17.14
CA ASN A 8 -7.32 -9.99 -17.04
C ASN A 8 -8.21 -9.71 -15.80
N HIS A 9 -8.69 -10.73 -15.08
CA HIS A 9 -9.55 -10.52 -13.91
C HIS A 9 -8.79 -10.39 -12.59
N ALA A 10 -7.59 -10.97 -12.45
CA ALA A 10 -6.79 -10.86 -11.22
C ALA A 10 -6.16 -9.46 -11.08
N ALA A 11 -5.63 -8.92 -12.17
CA ALA A 11 -5.00 -7.59 -12.18
C ALA A 11 -5.98 -6.48 -11.80
N ARG A 12 -7.23 -6.57 -12.27
CA ARG A 12 -8.25 -5.54 -12.00
C ARG A 12 -8.77 -5.55 -10.56
N SER A 13 -8.74 -6.72 -9.91
CA SER A 13 -9.07 -6.85 -8.49
C SER A 13 -7.92 -6.34 -7.63
N GLN A 14 -6.66 -6.66 -7.96
CA GLN A 14 -5.48 -6.15 -7.26
C GLN A 14 -5.38 -4.62 -7.30
N ASP A 15 -5.68 -3.99 -8.43
CA ASP A 15 -5.66 -2.51 -8.53
C ASP A 15 -6.73 -1.86 -7.64
N SER A 16 -7.89 -2.50 -7.49
CA SER A 16 -8.98 -1.99 -6.65
C SER A 16 -8.62 -2.10 -5.17
N ASP A 17 -8.12 -3.26 -4.75
CA ASP A 17 -7.66 -3.51 -3.38
C ASP A 17 -6.48 -2.58 -3.01
N ARG A 18 -5.54 -2.38 -3.94
CA ARG A 18 -4.43 -1.45 -3.77
C ARG A 18 -4.92 -0.02 -3.59
N ASN A 19 -5.84 0.46 -4.43
CA ASN A 19 -6.37 1.81 -4.31
C ASN A 19 -7.11 2.05 -2.99
N ASP A 20 -7.85 1.05 -2.49
CA ASP A 20 -8.51 1.12 -1.19
C ASP A 20 -7.51 1.17 -0.03
N VAL A 21 -6.43 0.40 -0.14
CA VAL A 21 -5.31 0.45 0.80
C VAL A 21 -4.65 1.82 0.77
N LEU A 22 -4.31 2.37 -0.41
CA LEU A 22 -3.71 3.70 -0.54
C LEU A 22 -4.62 4.81 0.02
N ASN A 23 -5.93 4.74 -0.22
CA ASN A 23 -6.88 5.67 0.37
C ASN A 23 -6.91 5.58 1.90
N SER A 24 -6.85 4.36 2.44
CA SER A 24 -6.81 4.13 3.90
C SER A 24 -5.51 4.67 4.51
N ILE A 25 -4.38 4.52 3.82
CA ILE A 25 -3.08 5.08 4.20
C ILE A 25 -3.17 6.60 4.23
N GLY A 26 -3.69 7.23 3.18
CA GLY A 26 -3.85 8.68 3.12
C GLY A 26 -4.79 9.24 4.18
N ALA A 27 -5.83 8.48 4.56
CA ALA A 27 -6.73 8.84 5.65
C ALA A 27 -6.05 8.77 7.02
N LYS A 28 -5.26 7.71 7.30
CA LYS A 28 -4.54 7.53 8.57
C LYS A 28 -3.36 8.51 8.70
N TRP A 29 -2.64 8.75 7.61
CA TRP A 29 -1.47 9.61 7.59
C TRP A 29 -1.66 10.81 6.67
N SER A 30 -2.32 11.87 7.18
CA SER A 30 -2.66 13.09 6.43
C SER A 30 -1.48 13.89 5.85
N LYS A 31 -0.23 13.62 6.26
CA LYS A 31 0.99 14.20 5.65
C LYS A 31 1.40 13.56 4.32
N PHE A 32 0.78 12.45 3.94
CA PHE A 32 1.03 11.84 2.63
C PHE A 32 0.08 12.41 1.59
N SER A 33 0.64 12.72 0.43
CA SER A 33 -0.14 13.04 -0.76
C SER A 33 -0.53 11.77 -1.52
N LYS A 34 -1.64 11.82 -2.28
CA LYS A 34 -2.05 10.69 -3.14
C LYS A 34 -0.96 10.25 -4.12
N GLN A 35 -0.13 11.19 -4.57
CA GLN A 35 0.97 10.91 -5.50
C GLN A 35 2.07 10.12 -4.80
N GLU A 36 2.52 10.56 -3.61
CA GLU A 36 3.49 9.80 -2.80
C GLU A 36 2.99 8.40 -2.48
N LEU A 37 1.69 8.26 -2.19
CA LEU A 37 1.08 6.95 -1.94
C LEU A 37 1.01 6.08 -3.19
N SER A 38 0.73 6.66 -4.35
CA SER A 38 0.71 5.93 -5.62
C SER A 38 2.10 5.42 -5.99
N ASP A 39 3.15 6.16 -5.62
CA ASP A 39 4.55 5.80 -5.84
C ASP A 39 5.02 4.67 -4.89
N LEU A 40 4.36 4.46 -3.75
CA LEU A 40 4.67 3.38 -2.81
C LEU A 40 4.30 2.02 -3.41
N LYS A 41 5.30 1.18 -3.67
CA LYS A 41 5.10 -0.16 -4.23
C LYS A 41 5.04 -1.22 -3.14
N THR A 42 5.70 -0.98 -2.02
CA THR A 42 5.85 -1.98 -0.94
C THR A 42 5.56 -1.38 0.45
N ASN A 43 5.27 -2.26 1.42
CA ASN A 43 5.10 -1.87 2.82
C ASN A 43 6.39 -1.25 3.42
N ASP A 44 7.57 -1.73 3.02
CA ASP A 44 8.85 -1.20 3.53
C ASP A 44 9.10 0.26 3.12
N GLU A 45 8.74 0.62 1.88
CA GLU A 45 8.78 2.00 1.41
C GLU A 45 7.81 2.88 2.19
N LEU A 46 6.60 2.37 2.49
CA LEU A 46 5.61 3.08 3.31
C LEU A 46 6.16 3.33 4.71
N ILE A 47 6.71 2.30 5.37
CA ILE A 47 7.33 2.41 6.69
C ILE A 47 8.44 3.47 6.68
N THR A 48 9.31 3.42 5.66
CA THR A 48 10.43 4.37 5.52
C THR A 48 9.94 5.80 5.38
N GLN A 49 8.92 6.04 4.56
CA GLN A 49 8.34 7.38 4.41
C GLN A 49 7.59 7.83 5.68
N VAL A 50 6.91 6.93 6.39
CA VAL A 50 6.21 7.27 7.65
C VAL A 50 7.23 7.72 8.70
N VAL A 51 8.33 6.96 8.86
CA VAL A 51 9.45 7.33 9.74
C VAL A 51 10.01 8.69 9.35
N ALA A 52 10.26 8.93 8.06
CA ALA A 52 10.83 10.19 7.58
C ALA A 52 9.89 11.40 7.76
N LYS A 53 8.58 11.28 7.49
CA LYS A 53 7.60 12.38 7.56
C LYS A 53 7.12 12.70 8.98
N TYR A 54 7.01 11.68 9.82
CA TYR A 54 6.46 11.81 11.17
C TYR A 54 7.55 11.76 12.25
N GLY A 55 8.77 11.35 11.92
CA GLY A 55 9.85 11.20 12.90
C GLY A 55 9.58 10.12 13.93
N VAL A 56 8.72 9.15 13.60
CA VAL A 56 8.37 8.02 14.48
C VAL A 56 9.39 6.90 14.35
N GLU A 57 9.52 6.08 15.38
CA GLU A 57 10.38 4.90 15.31
C GLU A 57 9.87 3.90 14.25
N LYS A 58 10.81 3.20 13.61
CA LYS A 58 10.50 2.17 12.60
C LYS A 58 9.50 1.13 13.11
N VAL A 59 9.63 0.72 14.37
CA VAL A 59 8.73 -0.26 15.00
C VAL A 59 7.30 0.29 15.13
N ALA A 60 7.14 1.57 15.47
CA ALA A 60 5.83 2.21 15.54
C ALA A 60 5.20 2.35 14.15
N ALA A 61 5.98 2.81 13.17
CA ALA A 61 5.55 2.88 11.78
C ALA A 61 5.13 1.50 11.23
N GLN A 62 5.92 0.45 11.51
CA GLN A 62 5.62 -0.91 11.10
C GLN A 62 4.32 -1.42 11.73
N ARG A 63 4.11 -1.20 13.03
CA ARG A 63 2.83 -1.56 13.68
C ARG A 63 1.64 -0.84 13.08
N ASP A 64 1.79 0.44 12.74
CA ASP A 64 0.73 1.21 12.12
C ASP A 64 0.40 0.72 10.70
N VAL A 65 1.43 0.35 9.92
CA VAL A 65 1.28 -0.28 8.61
C VAL A 65 0.61 -1.64 8.77
N ASP A 66 1.09 -2.52 9.64
CA ASP A 66 0.50 -3.84 9.88
C ASP A 66 -0.96 -3.75 10.33
N ALA A 67 -1.29 -2.82 11.23
CA ALA A 67 -2.66 -2.58 11.69
C ALA A 67 -3.59 -2.10 10.57
N LEU A 68 -3.07 -1.30 9.64
CA LEU A 68 -3.84 -0.80 8.50
C LEU A 68 -4.01 -1.87 7.41
N MET A 69 -2.94 -2.63 7.17
CA MET A 69 -2.92 -3.73 6.23
C MET A 69 -3.87 -4.83 6.67
N ASN A 70 -3.99 -5.11 7.98
CA ASN A 70 -4.91 -6.09 8.55
C ASN A 70 -4.85 -7.45 7.81
N GLY A 71 -3.65 -7.86 7.38
CA GLY A 71 -3.39 -9.05 6.56
C GLY A 71 -3.43 -8.88 5.04
N ARG A 72 -3.73 -7.69 4.52
CA ARG A 72 -3.66 -7.33 3.09
C ARG A 72 -2.30 -6.68 2.81
N ASN A 73 -1.50 -7.19 1.87
CA ASN A 73 -0.20 -6.59 1.57
C ASN A 73 -0.28 -5.63 0.38
N LEU A 74 0.53 -4.57 0.40
CA LEU A 74 1.00 -3.90 -0.81
C LEU A 74 1.97 -4.85 -1.54
N THR A 75 1.45 -5.92 -2.12
CA THR A 75 2.16 -6.72 -3.11
C THR A 75 1.71 -6.28 -4.49
N ALA A 76 2.67 -5.83 -5.30
CA ALA A 76 2.49 -5.66 -6.74
C ALA A 76 2.12 -7.00 -7.40
#